data_AF-A0A930EW94-F1
#
_entry.id   AF-A0A930EW94-F1
#
_cell.length_a   1.000
_cell.length_b   1.000
_cell.length_c   1.000
_cell.angle_alpha   90.00
_cell.angle_beta   90.00
_cell.angle_gamma   90.00
#
_symmetry.space_group_name_H-M   'P 1'
#
loop_
_entity.id
_entity.type
_entity.pdbx_description
1 polymer ?
#
loop_
_entity_poly.entity_id
_entity_poly.type
_entity_poly.pdbx_seq_one_letter_code
_entity_poly.pdbx_strand_id
1 'polypeptide(L)' 'CGQGAWEHPMLEDTHRLEELLRYKNIPAHVEYWGFDVSHDWPWWEKQFPYYVNQLINTQSTN' A
#
# COMPACT_ATOMS: atom_id res chain seq x y z
N CYS A 1 -2.16 -3.09 -0.18
CA CYS A 1 -2.15 -4.47 -0.73
C CYS A 1 -3.31 -4.64 -1.70
N GLY A 2 -3.30 -5.67 -2.56
CA GLY A 2 -4.51 -6.07 -3.29
C GLY A 2 -5.56 -6.61 -2.32
N GLN A 3 -6.83 -6.55 -2.70
CA GLN A 3 -7.94 -7.11 -1.92
C GLN A 3 -8.62 -8.30 -2.64
N GLY A 4 -7.93 -8.87 -3.63
CA GLY A 4 -8.42 -10.01 -4.41
C GLY A 4 -8.48 -11.33 -3.61
N ALA A 5 -8.86 -12.40 -4.31
CA ALA A 5 -8.97 -13.73 -3.72
C ALA A 5 -7.65 -14.16 -3.04
N TRP A 6 -7.78 -14.81 -1.88
CA TRP A 6 -6.67 -15.33 -1.06
C TRP A 6 -5.84 -14.31 -0.25
N GLU A 7 -6.17 -13.02 -0.31
CA GLU A 7 -5.45 -11.94 0.44
C GLU A 7 -5.96 -11.72 1.87
N HIS A 8 -7.00 -12.44 2.31
CA HIS A 8 -7.75 -12.09 3.53
C HIS A 8 -6.89 -12.04 4.81
N PRO A 9 -5.98 -13.00 5.08
CA PRO A 9 -5.11 -12.90 6.25
C PRO A 9 -4.12 -11.73 6.17
N MET A 10 -3.58 -11.45 4.98
CA MET A 10 -2.62 -10.37 4.77
C MET A 10 -3.28 -8.99 4.90
N LEU A 11 -4.57 -8.89 4.57
CA LEU A 11 -5.35 -7.67 4.70
C LEU A 11 -5.54 -7.28 6.17
N GLU A 12 -5.90 -8.24 7.03
CA GLU A 12 -6.03 -8.03 8.47
C GLU A 12 -4.71 -7.58 9.10
N ASP A 13 -3.61 -8.25 8.77
CA ASP A 13 -2.26 -7.87 9.23
C ASP A 13 -1.88 -6.45 8.77
N THR A 14 -2.22 -6.10 7.53
CA THR A 14 -1.94 -4.76 6.98
C THR A 14 -2.74 -3.68 7.72
N HIS A 15 -4.03 -3.92 8.00
CA HIS A 15 -4.85 -3.02 8.84
C HIS A 15 -4.27 -2.87 10.24
N ARG A 16 -3.87 -3.97 10.87
CA ARG A 16 -3.29 -3.94 12.21
C ARG A 16 -1.99 -3.15 12.23
N LEU A 17 -1.15 -3.31 11.21
CA LEU A 17 0.08 -2.54 11.06
C LEU A 17 -0.21 -1.04 10.88
N GLU A 18 -1.17 -0.68 10.04
CA GLU A 18 -1.58 0.72 9.85
C GLU A 18 -2.03 1.35 11.18
N GLU A 19 -2.89 0.68 11.93
CA GLU A 19 -3.35 1.12 13.24
C GLU A 19 -2.18 1.35 14.21
N LEU A 20 -1.20 0.43 14.23
CA LEU A 20 -0.03 0.54 15.10
C LEU A 20 0.85 1.73 14.72
N LEU A 21 1.08 1.95 13.41
CA LEU A 21 1.87 3.09 12.93
C LEU A 21 1.19 4.42 13.30
N ARG A 22 -0.13 4.51 13.11
CA ARG A 22 -0.94 5.67 13.54
C ARG A 22 -0.87 5.88 15.06
N TYR A 23 -1.06 4.82 15.84
CA TYR A 23 -0.98 4.88 17.30
C TYR A 23 0.38 5.36 17.80
N LYS A 24 1.46 5.03 17.09
CA LYS A 24 2.83 5.44 17.42
C LYS A 24 3.24 6.80 16.84
N ASN A 25 2.34 7.49 16.15
CA ASN A 25 2.65 8.72 15.40
C ASN A 25 3.81 8.54 14.41
N ILE A 26 3.93 7.35 13.81
CA ILE A 26 4.92 7.08 12.77
C ILE A 26 4.28 7.47 11.44
N PRO A 27 4.82 8.47 10.70
CA PRO A 27 4.33 8.80 9.38
C PRO A 27 4.50 7.61 8.46
N ALA A 28 3.39 7.08 7.96
CA ALA A 28 3.38 5.97 7.03
C ALA A 28 2.28 6.19 6.00
N HIS A 29 2.58 5.80 4.77
CA HIS A 29 1.62 5.81 3.68
C HIS A 29 1.17 4.37 3.43
N VAL A 30 -0.09 4.07 3.73
CA VAL A 30 -0.67 2.74 3.57
C VAL A 30 -1.85 2.85 2.61
N GLU A 31 -1.81 2.07 1.53
CA GLU A 31 -2.89 2.03 0.55
C GLU A 31 -3.43 0.62 0.35
N TYR A 32 -4.75 0.53 0.24
CA TYR A 32 -5.50 -0.67 -0.12
C TYR A 32 -5.98 -0.54 -1.55
N TRP A 33 -5.47 -1.43 -2.40
CA TRP A 33 -5.80 -1.48 -3.82
C TRP A 33 -7.04 -2.38 -4.02
N GLY A 34 -7.76 -2.17 -5.12
CA GLY A 34 -9.08 -2.77 -5.36
C GLY A 34 -9.14 -4.31 -5.29
N PHE A 35 -10.38 -4.82 -5.33
CA PHE A 35 -10.66 -6.26 -5.34
C PHE A 35 -10.24 -6.96 -6.64
N ASP A 36 -9.94 -6.20 -7.69
CA ASP A 36 -9.40 -6.66 -8.97
C ASP A 36 -7.87 -6.79 -8.97
N VAL A 37 -7.22 -6.49 -7.84
CA VAL A 37 -5.76 -6.51 -7.67
C VAL A 37 -5.32 -7.76 -6.91
N SER A 38 -4.25 -8.41 -7.37
CA SER A 38 -3.69 -9.64 -6.78
C SER A 38 -2.24 -9.48 -6.33
N HIS A 39 -1.79 -10.36 -5.44
CA HIS A 39 -0.40 -10.51 -4.96
C HIS A 39 0.55 -11.10 -6.02
N ASP A 40 0.59 -10.52 -7.22
CA ASP A 40 1.43 -11.05 -8.30
C ASP A 40 2.12 -9.95 -9.09
N TRP A 41 3.15 -10.35 -9.82
CA TRP A 41 4.03 -9.51 -10.61
C TRP A 41 3.32 -8.46 -11.48
N PRO A 42 2.23 -8.78 -12.23
CA PRO A 42 1.57 -7.79 -13.07
C PRO A 42 1.04 -6.57 -12.31
N TRP A 43 0.73 -6.72 -11.02
CA TRP A 43 0.28 -5.62 -10.17
C TRP A 43 1.46 -4.90 -9.51
N TRP A 44 2.53 -5.61 -9.17
CA TRP A 44 3.76 -4.99 -8.67
C TRP A 44 4.41 -4.09 -9.73
N GLU A 45 4.41 -4.51 -10.99
CA GLU A 45 4.89 -3.71 -12.12
C GLU A 45 4.12 -2.38 -12.26
N LYS A 46 2.82 -2.36 -11.95
CA LYS A 46 1.99 -1.13 -11.96
C LYS A 46 2.19 -0.28 -10.70
N GLN A 47 2.32 -0.91 -9.55
CA GLN A 47 2.48 -0.24 -8.25
C GLN A 47 3.82 0.48 -8.13
N PHE A 48 4.90 -0.10 -8.65
CA PHE A 48 6.23 0.49 -8.55
C PHE A 48 6.33 1.92 -9.13
N PRO A 49 6.00 2.18 -10.42
CA PRO A 49 6.05 3.53 -10.96
C PRO A 49 5.04 4.47 -10.30
N TYR A 50 3.89 3.96 -9.84
CA TYR A 50 2.90 4.76 -9.08
C TYR A 50 3.51 5.34 -7.80
N TYR A 51 4.13 4.50 -6.97
CA TYR A 51 4.75 4.96 -5.71
C TYR A 51 6.01 5.78 -5.95
N VAL A 52 6.86 5.42 -6.91
CA VAL A 52 8.05 6.20 -7.25
C VAL A 52 7.66 7.63 -7.67
N ASN A 53 6.64 7.78 -8.51
CA ASN A 53 6.15 9.10 -8.92
C ASN A 53 5.58 9.89 -7.73
N GLN A 54 4.80 9.26 -6.85
CA GLN A 54 4.32 9.94 -5.64
C GLN A 54 5.48 10.45 -4.77
N LEU A 55 6.51 9.61 -4.54
CA LEU A 55 7.67 9.98 -3.74
C LEU A 55 8.42 11.17 -4.35
N ILE A 56 8.68 11.15 -5.66
CA ILE A 56 9.38 12.24 -6.35
C ILE A 56 8.56 13.54 -6.33
N ASN A 57 7.25 13.45 -6.54
CA ASN A 57 6.37 14.62 -6.57
C ASN A 57 6.16 15.24 -5.18
N THR A 58 6.14 14.41 -4.12
CA THR A 58 6.06 14.88 -2.73
C THR A 58 7.33 15.65 -2.31
N GLN A 59 8.49 15.29 -2.86
CA GLN A 59 9.74 16.03 -2.60
C GLN A 59 9.82 17.37 -3.36
N SER A 60 9.08 17.52 -4.45
CA SER A 60 9.11 18.73 -5.30
C SER A 60 8.18 19.84 -4.80
N THR A 61 7.39 19.59 -3.76
CA THR A 61 6.41 20.53 -3.19
C THR A 61 6.84 21.18 -1.86
N ASN A 62 8.14 21.10 -1.52
CA ASN A 62 8.75 21.81 -0.38
C ASN A 62 9.72 22.90 -0.82
#